data_AF-A0A4S4KHH1-F1
#
_entry.id   AF-A0A4S4KHH1-F1
#
_cell.length_a   1.000
_cell.length_b   1.000
_cell.length_c   1.000
_cell.angle_alpha   90.00
_cell.angle_beta   90.00
_cell.angle_gamma   90.00
#
_symmetry.space_group_name_H-M   'P 1'
#
loop_
_entity.id
_entity.type
_entity.pdbx_description
1 polymer ?
#
loop_
_entity_poly.entity_id
_entity_poly.type
_entity_poly.pdbx_seq_one_letter_code
_entity_poly.pdbx_strand_id
1 'polypeptide(L)'
;MIKIYHPNVDLEGNVCLNILREDWKPVLNLNSVMVGLQYLFLEPNADDPLNKEAAEELRKNREQFLYNVKSAMRGGVIKGTHYDKVAVQ
;
A
#
# COMPACT_ATOMS: atom_id res chain seq x y z
N MET A 1 3.74 -13.27 -5.95
CA MET A 1 3.35 -11.86 -5.79
C MET A 1 4.05 -11.32 -4.56
N ILE A 2 4.56 -10.09 -4.63
CA ILE A 2 5.32 -9.46 -3.52
C ILE A 2 4.31 -8.94 -2.49
N LYS A 3 4.40 -9.43 -1.25
CA LYS A 3 3.59 -8.98 -0.12
C LYS A 3 4.22 -7.76 0.51
N ILE A 4 3.50 -6.64 0.47
CA ILE A 4 3.89 -5.38 1.11
C ILE A 4 2.84 -4.94 2.13
N TYR A 5 3.28 -4.25 3.18
CA TYR A 5 2.38 -3.70 4.19
C TYR A 5 1.90 -2.31 3.76
N HIS A 6 0.74 -2.23 3.11
CA HIS A 6 0.21 -0.98 2.56
C HIS A 6 -1.33 -0.93 2.65
N PRO A 7 -1.95 0.20 3.04
CA PRO A 7 -3.41 0.33 3.14
C PRO A 7 -4.17 -0.02 1.87
N ASN A 8 -3.66 0.38 0.70
CA ASN A 8 -4.32 0.20 -0.60
C ASN A 8 -3.80 -0.99 -1.43
N VAL A 9 -3.05 -1.93 -0.82
CA VAL A 9 -2.59 -3.16 -1.49
C VAL A 9 -2.88 -4.36 -0.60
N ASP A 10 -3.50 -5.41 -1.14
CA ASP A 10 -3.74 -6.65 -0.39
C ASP A 10 -2.59 -7.67 -0.53
N LEU A 11 -2.76 -8.84 0.10
CA LEU A 11 -1.77 -9.90 0.10
C LEU A 11 -1.69 -10.69 -1.22
N GLU A 12 -2.69 -10.53 -2.10
CA GLU A 12 -2.72 -11.12 -3.44
C GLU A 12 -2.07 -10.19 -4.48
N GLY A 13 -1.89 -8.92 -4.12
CA GLY A 13 -1.28 -7.88 -4.94
C GLY A 13 -2.30 -7.03 -5.71
N ASN A 14 -3.58 -7.10 -5.37
CA ASN A 14 -4.57 -6.18 -5.90
C ASN A 14 -4.30 -4.77 -5.35
N VAL A 15 -4.47 -3.77 -6.20
CA VAL A 15 -4.24 -2.36 -5.86
C VAL A 15 -5.56 -1.60 -5.92
N CYS A 16 -5.84 -0.82 -4.88
CA CYS A 16 -6.92 0.17 -4.90
C CYS A 16 -6.37 1.52 -5.34
N LEU A 17 -6.57 1.82 -6.63
CA LEU A 17 -6.26 3.12 -7.24
C LEU A 17 -7.50 3.55 -8.04
N ASN A 18 -8.12 4.65 -7.63
CA ASN A 18 -9.37 5.18 -8.19
C ASN A 18 -9.35 5.32 -9.72
N ILE A 19 -8.23 5.79 -10.28
CA ILE A 19 -8.08 5.96 -11.73
C ILE A 19 -8.02 4.63 -12.49
N LEU A 20 -7.85 3.48 -11.82
CA LEU A 20 -7.97 2.16 -12.45
C LEU A 20 -9.41 1.62 -12.40
N ARG A 21 -10.35 2.38 -11.82
CA ARG A 21 -11.73 1.97 -11.56
C ARG A 21 -12.70 3.08 -12.02
N GLU A 22 -13.42 3.70 -11.08
CA GLU A 22 -14.47 4.68 -11.33
C GLU A 22 -13.98 5.99 -11.95
N ASP A 23 -12.72 6.37 -11.71
CA ASP A 23 -12.15 7.63 -12.20
C ASP A 23 -11.35 7.47 -13.50
N TRP A 24 -11.38 6.29 -14.14
CA TRP A 24 -10.72 6.09 -15.43
C TRP A 24 -11.37 6.96 -16.52
N LYS A 25 -10.55 7.73 -17.24
CA LYS A 25 -10.97 8.55 -18.37
C LYS A 25 -10.07 8.26 -19.57
N PRO A 26 -10.58 8.30 -20.82
CA PRO A 26 -9.76 8.05 -22.02
C PRO A 26 -8.57 9.00 -22.22
N VAL A 27 -8.56 10.14 -21.52
CA VAL A 27 -7.42 11.08 -21.50
C VAL A 27 -6.25 10.60 -20.64
N LEU A 28 -6.50 9.67 -19.70
CA LEU A 28 -5.47 9.10 -18.85
C LEU A 28 -4.63 8.10 -19.65
N ASN A 29 -3.36 8.06 -19.31
CA ASN A 29 -2.39 7.21 -19.98
C ASN A 29 -1.55 6.46 -18.94
N LEU A 30 -0.59 5.67 -19.43
CA LEU A 30 0.31 4.91 -18.56
C LEU A 30 1.06 5.80 -17.57
N ASN A 31 1.47 7.01 -17.98
CA ASN A 31 2.14 7.94 -17.07
C ASN A 31 1.22 8.39 -15.93
N SER A 32 -0.06 8.64 -16.22
CA SER A 32 -1.07 8.93 -15.19
C SER A 32 -1.17 7.80 -14.15
N VAL A 33 -1.16 6.55 -14.61
CA VAL A 33 -1.18 5.36 -13.73
C VAL A 33 0.09 5.28 -12.88
N MET A 34 1.27 5.47 -13.49
CA MET A 34 2.55 5.42 -12.77
C MET A 34 2.66 6.50 -11.69
N VAL A 35 2.19 7.72 -12.00
CA VAL A 35 2.11 8.82 -11.03
C VAL A 35 1.14 8.49 -9.90
N GLY A 36 -0.04 7.93 -10.21
CA GLY A 36 -1.01 7.50 -9.20
C GLY A 36 -0.45 6.42 -8.27
N LEU A 37 0.26 5.43 -8.82
CA LEU A 37 0.94 4.42 -8.04
C LEU A 37 2.04 5.00 -7.14
N GLN A 38 2.88 5.91 -7.67
CA GLN A 38 3.88 6.61 -6.86
C GLN A 38 3.24 7.40 -5.72
N TYR A 39 2.13 8.08 -6.01
CA TYR A 39 1.40 8.87 -5.02
C TYR A 39 0.88 8.01 -3.87
N LEU A 40 0.40 6.80 -4.12
CA LEU A 40 -0.02 5.88 -3.04
C LEU A 40 1.09 5.60 -2.02
N PHE A 41 2.35 5.51 -2.45
CA PHE A 41 3.48 5.29 -1.53
C PHE A 41 3.90 6.56 -0.78
N LEU A 42 3.63 7.74 -1.33
CA LEU A 42 3.90 9.02 -0.68
C LEU A 42 2.80 9.33 0.35
N GLU A 43 1.54 9.19 -0.07
CA GLU A 43 0.34 9.51 0.69
C GLU A 43 -0.64 8.33 0.63
N PRO A 44 -0.48 7.32 1.52
CA PRO A 44 -1.38 6.18 1.55
C PRO A 44 -2.79 6.59 1.95
N ASN A 45 -3.80 5.99 1.30
CA ASN A 45 -5.19 6.34 1.53
C ASN A 45 -5.86 5.35 2.50
N ALA A 46 -6.41 5.85 3.61
CA ALA A 46 -7.10 5.04 4.61
C ALA A 46 -8.62 4.89 4.37
N ASP A 47 -9.21 5.66 3.44
CA ASP A 47 -10.66 5.78 3.25
C ASP A 47 -11.27 4.60 2.49
N ASP A 48 -10.56 4.06 1.49
CA ASP A 48 -10.93 2.79 0.82
C ASP A 48 -9.78 1.77 0.86
N PRO A 49 -9.51 1.16 2.03
CA PRO A 49 -8.35 0.30 2.21
C PRO A 49 -8.66 -1.16 1.86
N LEU A 50 -7.72 -1.79 1.15
CA LEU A 50 -7.69 -3.24 0.97
C LEU A 50 -7.08 -3.95 2.19
N ASN A 51 -6.11 -3.30 2.84
CA ASN A 51 -5.54 -3.73 4.11
C ASN A 51 -6.09 -2.85 5.25
N LYS A 52 -7.19 -3.30 5.85
CA LYS A 52 -7.89 -2.58 6.92
C LYS A 52 -6.99 -2.35 8.14
N GLU A 53 -6.13 -3.30 8.47
CA GLU A 53 -5.24 -3.19 9.63
C GLU A 53 -4.20 -2.08 9.43
N ALA A 54 -3.57 -2.03 8.26
CA ALA A 54 -2.62 -0.99 7.89
C ALA A 54 -3.28 0.39 7.89
N ALA A 55 -4.52 0.49 7.40
CA ALA A 55 -5.29 1.74 7.39
C ALA A 55 -5.69 2.21 8.79
N GLU A 56 -6.12 1.29 9.66
CA GLU A 56 -6.43 1.60 11.05
C GLU A 56 -5.20 2.09 11.83
N GLU A 57 -4.06 1.44 11.64
CA GLU A 57 -2.80 1.88 12.25
C GLU A 57 -2.38 3.24 11.72
N LEU A 58 -2.49 3.48 10.40
CA LEU A 58 -2.21 4.78 9.80
C LEU A 58 -3.04 5.90 10.44
N ARG A 59 -4.33 5.65 10.71
CA ARG A 59 -5.25 6.62 11.34
C ARG A 59 -5.00 6.82 12.83
N LYS A 60 -4.78 5.74 13.58
CA LYS A 60 -4.74 5.75 15.05
C LYS A 60 -3.33 6.00 15.60
N ASN A 61 -2.31 5.45 14.95
CA ASN A 61 -0.93 5.52 15.42
C ASN A 61 0.07 5.45 14.24
N ARG A 62 0.38 6.63 13.70
CA ARG A 62 1.31 6.81 12.57
C ARG A 62 2.70 6.22 12.84
N GLU A 63 3.20 6.30 14.08
CA GLU A 63 4.51 5.76 14.45
C GLU A 63 4.54 4.23 14.39
N GLN A 64 3.49 3.57 14.90
CA GLN A 64 3.35 2.12 14.83
C GLN A 64 3.23 1.65 13.38
N PHE A 65 2.47 2.38 12.55
CA PHE A 65 2.40 2.11 11.12
C PHE A 65 3.79 2.17 10.47
N LEU A 66 4.57 3.23 10.72
CA LEU A 66 5.93 3.37 10.19
C LEU A 66 6.88 2.27 10.66
N TYR A 67 6.78 1.85 11.93
CA TYR A 67 7.54 0.73 12.46
C TYR A 67 7.20 -0.57 11.72
N ASN A 68 5.90 -0.86 11.55
CA ASN A 68 5.43 -2.06 10.86
C ASN A 68 5.84 -2.07 9.39
N VAL A 69 5.75 -0.94 8.68
CA VAL A 69 6.25 -0.80 7.31
C VAL A 69 7.74 -1.15 7.23
N LYS A 70 8.59 -0.57 8.09
CA LYS A 70 10.04 -0.84 8.10
C LYS A 70 10.35 -2.30 8.42
N SER A 71 9.62 -2.90 9.35
CA SER A 71 9.75 -4.32 9.71
C SER A 71 9.35 -5.22 8.54
N ALA A 72 8.18 -4.98 7.92
CA ALA A 72 7.69 -5.71 6.77
C ALA A 72 8.66 -5.63 5.58
N MET A 73 9.17 -4.44 5.25
CA MET A 73 10.14 -4.24 4.15
C MET A 73 11.44 -5.05 4.32
N ARG A 74 11.78 -5.44 5.56
CA ARG A 74 12.97 -6.27 5.88
C ARG A 74 12.67 -7.77 5.87
N GLY A 75 11.44 -8.18 5.53
CA GLY A 75 11.00 -9.57 5.59
C GLY A 75 10.41 -9.98 6.94
N GLY A 76 9.87 -9.02 7.70
CA GLY A 76 9.30 -9.26 9.02
C GLY A 76 7.91 -9.91 8.99
N VAL A 77 7.43 -10.26 10.19
CA VAL A 77 6.07 -10.76 10.42
C VAL A 77 5.26 -9.68 11.16
N ILE A 78 4.14 -9.27 10.58
CA ILE A 78 3.18 -8.34 11.21
C ILE A 78 1.88 -9.09 11.44
N LYS A 79 1.43 -9.17 12.71
CA LYS A 79 0.18 -9.83 13.12
C LYS A 79 0.00 -11.24 12.53
N GLY A 80 1.07 -12.03 12.51
CA GLY A 80 1.07 -13.41 12.00
C GLY A 80 1.21 -13.55 10.47
N THR A 81 1.26 -12.43 9.73
CA THR A 81 1.50 -12.44 8.28
C THR A 81 2.96 -12.14 7.98
N HIS A 82 3.63 -13.03 7.23
CA HIS A 82 4.97 -12.82 6.71
C HIS A 82 4.96 -11.95 5.45
N TYR A 83 5.81 -10.93 5.39
CA TYR A 83 5.98 -10.01 4.26
C TYR A 83 7.30 -10.24 3.53
N ASP A 84 7.36 -9.87 2.26
CA ASP A 84 8.56 -10.09 1.45
C ASP A 84 9.61 -9.00 1.70
N LYS A 85 10.89 -9.40 1.71
CA LYS A 85 12.01 -8.46 1.83
C LYS A 85 12.12 -7.64 0.54
N VAL A 86 11.89 -6.34 0.64
CA VAL A 86 11.95 -5.37 -0.48
C VAL A 86 12.91 -4.20 -0.22
N ALA A 87 13.47 -4.10 0.98
CA ALA A 87 14.52 -3.13 1.27
C ALA A 87 15.80 -3.50 0.48
N VAL A 88 16.28 -2.55 -0.33
CA VAL A 88 17.58 -2.64 -1.00
C VAL A 88 18.67 -2.59 0.09
N GLN A 89 19.67 -3.47 -0.03
CA GLN A 89 20.84 -3.49 0.87
C GLN A 89 21.69 -2.24 0.72
#